data_AF-A0A2E0QXD2-F1
#
_entry.id   AF-A0A2E0QXD2-F1
#
_cell.length_a   1.000
_cell.length_b   1.000
_cell.length_c   1.000
_cell.angle_alpha   90.00
_cell.angle_beta   90.00
_cell.angle_gamma   90.00
#
_symmetry.space_group_name_H-M   'P 1'
#
loop_
_entity.id
_entity.type
_entity.pdbx_description
1 polymer ?
#
loop_
_entity_poly.entity_id
_entity_poly.type
_entity_poly.pdbx_seq_one_letter_code
_entity_poly.pdbx_strand_id
1 'polypeptide(L)'
;MNWRRATDFELDLLAEWNHQLIEDEGHRNPMCVAELRERMRGWLFSDYIAVVFANDEDVAYALFRESEEEIYLRQFFVRRDKRRSGVGSRAMAILFEEIWPRDKRLTVDALVRNAEAVAFWRSVGYLDYCLSLEILPNERSAQTCDSETPTLAAGD
;
A
#
# COMPACT_ATOMS: atom_id res chain seq x y z
N MET A 1 3.33 22.99 0.36
CA MET A 1 2.42 21.84 0.39
C MET A 1 1.45 22.04 1.52
N ASN A 2 0.17 22.09 1.19
CA ASN A 2 -0.95 22.13 2.13
C ASN A 2 -1.65 20.78 2.10
N TRP A 3 -2.53 20.53 3.07
CA TRP A 3 -3.32 19.32 3.13
C TRP A 3 -4.76 19.62 3.53
N ARG A 4 -5.68 18.72 3.14
CA ARG A 4 -7.07 18.74 3.60
C ARG A 4 -7.55 17.32 3.84
N ARG A 5 -8.51 17.15 4.76
CA ARG A 5 -9.25 15.89 4.87
C ARG A 5 -10.14 15.74 3.64
N ALA A 6 -10.13 14.55 3.06
CA ALA A 6 -11.02 14.22 1.97
C ALA A 6 -12.43 13.99 2.49
N THR A 7 -13.41 14.32 1.67
CA THR A 7 -14.83 14.11 1.91
C THR A 7 -15.41 13.26 0.79
N ASP A 8 -16.73 13.11 0.76
CA ASP A 8 -17.45 12.49 -0.33
C ASP A 8 -17.23 13.19 -1.69
N PHE A 9 -16.88 14.49 -1.69
CA PHE A 9 -16.51 15.24 -2.89
C PHE A 9 -15.22 14.75 -3.55
N GLU A 10 -14.30 14.13 -2.81
CA GLU A 10 -13.03 13.63 -3.32
C GLU A 10 -13.09 12.16 -3.78
N LEU A 11 -14.25 11.49 -3.71
CA LEU A 11 -14.35 10.06 -4.01
C LEU A 11 -13.86 9.67 -5.41
N ASP A 12 -14.17 10.49 -6.42
CA ASP A 12 -13.74 10.22 -7.80
C ASP A 12 -12.21 10.31 -7.93
N LEU A 13 -11.61 11.37 -7.37
CA LEU A 13 -10.16 11.56 -7.32
C LEU A 13 -9.46 10.39 -6.62
N LEU A 14 -9.95 10.02 -5.43
CA LEU A 14 -9.37 8.95 -4.63
C LEU A 14 -9.50 7.59 -5.32
N ALA A 15 -10.59 7.34 -6.04
CA ALA A 15 -10.80 6.11 -6.80
C ALA A 15 -9.82 5.99 -7.97
N GLU A 16 -9.65 7.06 -8.75
CA GLU A 16 -8.69 7.11 -9.85
C GLU A 16 -7.25 6.91 -9.37
N TRP A 17 -6.87 7.59 -8.28
CA TRP A 17 -5.54 7.44 -7.70
C TRP A 17 -5.33 6.07 -7.08
N ASN A 18 -6.35 5.48 -6.44
CA ASN A 18 -6.26 4.11 -5.96
C ASN A 18 -6.07 3.13 -7.11
N HIS A 19 -6.75 3.34 -8.25
CA HIS A 19 -6.58 2.50 -9.43
C HIS A 19 -5.13 2.54 -9.93
N GLN A 20 -4.56 3.74 -10.07
CA GLN A 20 -3.15 3.90 -10.46
C GLN A 20 -2.19 3.26 -9.45
N LEU A 21 -2.47 3.37 -8.15
CA LEU A 21 -1.67 2.72 -7.11
C LEU A 21 -1.65 1.20 -7.28
N ILE A 22 -2.82 0.59 -7.49
CA ILE A 22 -2.98 -0.87 -7.67
C ILE A 22 -2.19 -1.35 -8.89
N GLU A 23 -2.28 -0.61 -10.01
CA GLU A 23 -1.50 -0.89 -11.22
C GLU A 23 0.01 -0.84 -10.95
N ASP A 24 0.46 0.23 -10.27
CA ASP A 24 1.89 0.49 -10.04
C ASP A 24 2.52 -0.52 -9.07
N GLU A 25 1.76 -1.00 -8.08
CA GLU A 25 2.21 -2.04 -7.15
C GLU A 25 2.17 -3.46 -7.78
N GLY A 26 1.54 -3.59 -8.94
CA GLY A 26 1.19 -4.86 -9.56
C GLY A 26 0.25 -5.68 -8.68
N HIS A 27 -0.58 -5.05 -7.85
CA HIS A 27 -1.47 -5.73 -6.91
C HIS A 27 -2.54 -6.53 -7.69
N ARG A 28 -2.87 -7.75 -7.24
CA ARG A 28 -3.85 -8.64 -7.91
C ARG A 28 -5.31 -8.21 -7.74
N ASN A 29 -5.58 -6.94 -7.47
CA ASN A 29 -6.93 -6.46 -7.24
C ASN A 29 -7.57 -6.10 -8.60
N PRO A 30 -8.65 -6.77 -9.03
CA PRO A 30 -9.23 -6.57 -10.36
C PRO A 30 -10.25 -5.42 -10.42
N MET A 31 -10.51 -4.72 -9.31
CA MET A 31 -11.57 -3.71 -9.24
C MET A 31 -11.32 -2.53 -10.18
N CYS A 32 -12.35 -2.14 -10.92
CA CYS A 32 -12.36 -0.94 -11.74
C CYS A 32 -12.56 0.33 -10.89
N VAL A 33 -12.37 1.50 -11.49
CA VAL A 33 -12.52 2.81 -10.81
C VAL A 33 -13.89 2.97 -10.13
N ALA A 34 -14.99 2.52 -10.75
CA ALA A 34 -16.33 2.64 -10.15
C ALA A 34 -16.48 1.79 -8.88
N GLU A 35 -15.91 0.58 -8.86
CA GLU A 35 -15.89 -0.29 -7.67
C GLU A 35 -14.96 0.26 -6.58
N LEU A 36 -13.81 0.80 -6.99
CA LEU A 36 -12.87 1.46 -6.07
C LEU A 36 -13.48 2.71 -5.42
N ARG A 37 -14.30 3.45 -6.15
CA ARG A 37 -15.05 4.59 -5.64
C ARG A 37 -16.03 4.19 -4.54
N GLU A 38 -16.79 3.11 -4.75
CA GLU A 38 -17.70 2.59 -3.72
C GLU A 38 -16.94 2.06 -2.51
N ARG A 39 -15.81 1.39 -2.74
CA ARG A 39 -14.94 0.94 -1.64
C ARG A 39 -14.37 2.12 -0.85
N MET A 40 -13.95 3.18 -1.52
CA MET A 40 -13.45 4.40 -0.89
C MET A 40 -14.54 5.05 -0.05
N ARG A 41 -15.77 5.12 -0.57
CA ARG A 41 -16.94 5.56 0.19
C ARG A 41 -17.10 4.73 1.46
N GLY A 42 -17.11 3.40 1.36
CA GLY A 42 -17.19 2.51 2.51
C GLY A 42 -16.11 2.77 3.56
N TRP A 43 -14.87 3.05 3.13
CA TRP A 43 -13.79 3.44 4.04
C TRP A 43 -14.05 4.77 4.74
N LEU A 44 -14.43 5.83 4.01
CA LEU A 44 -14.69 7.15 4.60
C LEU A 44 -15.92 7.19 5.53
N PHE A 45 -16.86 6.25 5.37
CA PHE A 45 -17.98 6.05 6.29
C PHE A 45 -17.66 5.15 7.50
N SER A 46 -16.42 4.67 7.58
CA SER A 46 -15.90 3.87 8.71
C SER A 46 -14.78 4.63 9.43
N ASP A 47 -13.87 3.92 10.08
CA ASP A 47 -12.79 4.52 10.89
C ASP A 47 -11.59 5.00 10.06
N TYR A 48 -11.69 4.97 8.72
CA TYR A 48 -10.62 5.43 7.85
C TYR A 48 -10.75 6.92 7.55
N ILE A 49 -9.59 7.58 7.58
CA ILE A 49 -9.40 8.99 7.26
C ILE A 49 -8.56 9.06 5.99
N ALA A 50 -9.04 9.82 5.00
CA ALA A 50 -8.23 10.19 3.85
C ALA A 50 -7.78 11.66 3.95
N VAL A 51 -6.54 11.90 3.57
CA VAL A 51 -5.95 13.24 3.46
C VAL A 51 -5.40 13.41 2.06
N VAL A 52 -5.75 14.52 1.42
CA VAL A 52 -5.20 14.92 0.12
C VAL A 52 -4.20 16.05 0.32
N PHE A 53 -3.03 15.91 -0.30
CA PHE A 53 -1.95 16.89 -0.28
C PHE A 53 -1.93 17.66 -1.60
N ALA A 54 -1.77 18.97 -1.49
CA ALA A 54 -1.75 19.87 -2.63
C ALA A 54 -0.56 20.84 -2.56
N ASN A 55 -0.04 21.20 -3.73
CA ASN A 55 0.72 22.43 -3.91
C ASN A 55 -0.22 23.43 -4.62
N ASP A 56 0.00 23.67 -5.92
CA ASP A 56 -0.95 24.40 -6.77
C ASP A 56 -2.09 23.48 -7.27
N GLU A 57 -1.83 22.18 -7.31
CA GLU A 57 -2.78 21.12 -7.64
C GLU A 57 -2.66 19.97 -6.62
N ASP A 58 -3.65 19.08 -6.62
CA ASP A 58 -3.62 17.85 -5.83
C ASP A 58 -2.48 16.95 -6.35
N VAL A 59 -1.58 16.51 -5.45
CA VAL A 59 -0.34 15.79 -5.80
C VAL A 59 -0.17 14.43 -5.12
N ALA A 60 -0.84 14.19 -4.00
CA ALA A 60 -0.74 12.93 -3.27
C ALA A 60 -1.96 12.72 -2.36
N TYR A 61 -2.20 11.48 -1.94
CA TYR A 61 -3.12 11.19 -0.84
C TYR A 61 -2.57 10.12 0.10
N ALA A 62 -3.08 10.14 1.33
CA ALA A 62 -2.92 9.08 2.31
C ALA A 62 -4.30 8.62 2.78
N LEU A 63 -4.47 7.32 2.98
CA LEU A 63 -5.64 6.71 3.62
C LEU A 63 -5.14 5.86 4.80
N PHE A 64 -5.58 6.20 6.00
CA PHE A 64 -5.15 5.53 7.22
C PHE A 64 -6.31 5.38 8.20
N ARG A 65 -6.17 4.46 9.15
CA ARG A 65 -7.04 4.38 10.32
C ARG A 65 -6.22 4.57 11.58
N GLU A 66 -6.85 5.13 12.59
CA GLU A 66 -6.26 5.37 13.90
C GLU A 66 -6.97 4.49 14.94
N SER A 67 -6.19 3.75 15.70
CA SER A 67 -6.62 3.01 16.90
C SER A 67 -5.96 3.60 18.14
N GLU A 68 -6.16 3.01 19.30
CA GLU A 68 -5.54 3.47 20.55
C GLU A 68 -4.00 3.49 20.47
N GLU A 69 -3.39 2.43 19.93
CA GLU A 69 -1.94 2.24 19.94
C GLU A 69 -1.26 2.41 18.57
N GLU A 70 -2.03 2.47 17.49
CA GLU A 70 -1.51 2.35 16.12
C GLU A 70 -2.20 3.31 15.14
N ILE A 71 -1.40 3.89 14.24
CA ILE A 71 -1.84 4.38 12.94
C ILE A 71 -1.48 3.35 11.87
N TYR A 72 -2.50 2.76 11.25
CA TYR A 72 -2.31 1.85 10.11
C TYR A 72 -2.51 2.63 8.81
N LEU A 73 -1.42 2.87 8.09
CA LEU A 73 -1.42 3.48 6.77
C LEU A 73 -1.77 2.42 5.72
N ARG A 74 -3.01 2.48 5.23
CA ARG A 74 -3.53 1.52 4.25
C ARG A 74 -3.09 1.85 2.84
N GLN A 75 -3.08 3.14 2.48
CA GLN A 75 -2.68 3.59 1.14
C GLN A 75 -1.91 4.89 1.24
N PHE A 76 -0.88 4.98 0.42
CA PHE A 76 -0.17 6.23 0.18
C PHE A 76 0.20 6.29 -1.29
N PHE A 77 -0.19 7.37 -1.95
CA PHE A 77 0.04 7.53 -3.37
C PHE A 77 0.53 8.94 -3.65
N VAL A 78 1.56 9.00 -4.50
CA VAL A 78 2.03 10.23 -5.11
C VAL A 78 1.74 10.13 -6.60
N ARG A 79 1.13 11.17 -7.17
CA ARG A 79 0.88 11.28 -8.60
C ARG A 79 2.13 10.98 -9.41
N ARG A 80 1.99 10.17 -10.47
CA ARG A 80 3.11 9.65 -11.27
C ARG A 80 4.04 10.77 -11.77
N ASP A 81 3.48 11.91 -12.21
CA ASP A 81 4.22 13.07 -12.71
C ASP A 81 4.94 13.89 -11.62
N LYS A 82 4.68 13.60 -10.34
CA LYS A 82 5.28 14.27 -9.18
C LYS A 82 6.21 13.36 -8.36
N ARG A 83 6.50 12.15 -8.83
CA ARG A 83 7.41 11.22 -8.15
C ARG A 83 8.85 11.67 -8.30
N ARG A 84 9.71 11.23 -7.37
CA ARG A 84 11.15 11.54 -7.35
C ARG A 84 11.50 13.04 -7.25
N SER A 85 10.54 13.89 -6.88
CA SER A 85 10.75 15.33 -6.64
C SER A 85 10.60 15.73 -5.16
N GLY A 86 10.59 14.76 -4.25
CA GLY A 86 10.45 14.99 -2.80
C GLY A 86 9.01 15.14 -2.29
N VAL A 87 7.99 15.06 -3.16
CA VAL A 87 6.57 15.16 -2.76
C VAL A 87 6.19 14.10 -1.72
N GLY A 88 6.58 12.84 -1.93
CA GLY A 88 6.28 11.75 -1.00
C GLY A 88 6.86 12.00 0.40
N SER A 89 8.14 12.36 0.46
CA SER A 89 8.83 12.67 1.72
C SER A 89 8.20 13.87 2.43
N ARG A 90 7.79 14.92 1.68
CA ARG A 90 7.13 16.09 2.28
C ARG A 90 5.74 15.76 2.81
N ALA A 91 4.95 14.95 2.10
CA ALA A 91 3.64 14.52 2.57
C ALA A 91 3.75 13.65 3.84
N MET A 92 4.74 12.76 3.92
CA MET A 92 5.01 11.99 5.14
C MET A 92 5.46 12.88 6.31
N ALA A 93 6.29 13.89 6.06
CA ALA A 93 6.65 14.86 7.11
C ALA A 93 5.42 15.56 7.68
N ILE A 94 4.48 15.99 6.83
CA ILE A 94 3.21 16.58 7.28
C ILE A 94 2.39 15.58 8.11
N LEU A 95 2.32 14.31 7.69
CA LEU A 95 1.64 13.28 8.48
C LEU A 95 2.25 13.13 9.87
N PHE A 96 3.58 13.09 9.99
CA PHE A 96 4.27 12.96 11.27
C PHE A 96 4.22 14.20 12.16
N GLU A 97 4.25 15.40 11.55
CA GLU A 97 4.44 16.66 12.26
C GLU A 97 3.11 17.32 12.63
N GLU A 98 2.08 17.15 11.81
CA GLU A 98 0.83 17.91 11.90
C GLU A 98 -0.41 17.04 12.13
N ILE A 99 -0.44 15.80 11.62
CA ILE A 99 -1.68 15.00 11.54
C ILE A 99 -1.70 13.87 12.57
N TRP A 100 -0.62 13.10 12.68
CA TRP A 100 -0.58 11.90 13.53
C TRP A 100 -0.04 12.20 14.93
N PRO A 101 -0.65 11.60 15.98
CA PRO A 101 -0.08 11.62 17.31
C PRO A 101 1.31 10.96 17.33
N ARG A 102 2.23 11.52 18.13
CA ARG A 102 3.63 11.07 18.20
C ARG A 102 3.85 9.82 19.05
N ASP A 103 2.87 9.45 19.86
CA ASP A 103 2.89 8.34 20.81
C ASP A 103 2.37 7.04 20.22
N LYS A 104 1.94 7.03 18.95
CA LYS A 104 1.39 5.86 18.28
C LYS A 104 2.41 5.14 17.40
N ARG A 105 2.30 3.82 17.36
CA ARG A 105 3.05 2.98 16.42
C ARG A 105 2.53 3.23 15.00
N LEU A 106 3.43 3.33 14.03
CA LEU A 106 3.05 3.53 12.62
C LEU A 106 3.31 2.24 11.83
N THR A 107 2.32 1.79 11.07
CA THR A 107 2.46 0.59 10.23
C THR A 107 1.98 0.82 8.81
N VAL A 108 2.61 0.12 7.87
CA VAL A 108 2.26 0.09 6.44
C VAL A 108 2.64 -1.27 5.88
N ASP A 109 1.80 -1.83 5.03
CA ASP A 109 2.11 -3.05 4.30
C ASP A 109 2.61 -2.69 2.89
N ALA A 110 3.74 -3.27 2.49
CA ALA A 110 4.28 -3.10 1.15
C ALA A 110 4.56 -4.46 0.52
N LEU A 111 4.18 -4.62 -0.75
CA LEU A 111 4.51 -5.82 -1.51
C LEU A 111 6.02 -5.91 -1.73
N VAL A 112 6.64 -7.04 -1.35
CA VAL A 112 8.09 -7.24 -1.42
C VAL A 112 8.68 -7.05 -2.83
N ARG A 113 7.88 -7.28 -3.87
CA ARG A 113 8.28 -7.05 -5.27
C ARG A 113 8.37 -5.57 -5.64
N ASN A 114 7.70 -4.69 -4.89
CA ASN A 114 7.75 -3.25 -5.11
C ASN A 114 8.95 -2.66 -4.37
N ALA A 115 10.15 -2.92 -4.91
CA ALA A 115 11.40 -2.49 -4.32
C ALA A 115 11.50 -0.96 -4.13
N GLU A 116 10.87 -0.18 -5.02
CA GLU A 116 10.82 1.27 -4.90
C GLU A 116 10.00 1.72 -3.68
N ALA A 117 8.82 1.13 -3.46
CA ALA A 117 8.03 1.43 -2.27
C ALA A 117 8.74 1.01 -0.98
N VAL A 118 9.34 -0.19 -0.96
CA VAL A 118 10.12 -0.66 0.21
C VAL A 118 11.27 0.29 0.53
N ALA A 119 12.02 0.73 -0.49
CA ALA A 119 13.10 1.71 -0.30
C ALA A 119 12.56 3.06 0.20
N PHE A 120 11.43 3.51 -0.32
CA PHE A 120 10.77 4.73 0.13
C PHE A 120 10.38 4.65 1.62
N TRP A 121 9.72 3.57 2.05
CA TRP A 121 9.30 3.41 3.45
C TRP A 121 10.49 3.43 4.42
N ARG A 122 11.57 2.74 4.08
CA ARG A 122 12.82 2.79 4.85
C ARG A 122 13.42 4.19 4.90
N SER A 123 13.37 4.94 3.79
CA SER A 123 13.90 6.31 3.74
C SER A 123 13.15 7.31 4.63
N VAL A 124 11.87 7.05 4.94
CA VAL A 124 11.05 7.88 5.84
C VAL A 124 10.97 7.35 7.26
N GLY A 125 11.79 6.34 7.59
CA GLY A 125 12.01 5.87 8.97
C GLY A 125 11.28 4.59 9.36
N TYR A 126 10.54 3.94 8.46
CA TYR A 126 9.96 2.62 8.75
C TYR A 126 11.06 1.55 8.77
N LEU A 127 10.89 0.57 9.67
CA LEU A 127 11.75 -0.61 9.76
C LEU A 127 10.96 -1.85 9.31
N ASP A 128 11.67 -2.82 8.74
CA ASP A 128 11.09 -4.13 8.44
C ASP A 128 10.61 -4.78 9.75
N TYR A 129 9.34 -5.19 9.79
CA TYR A 129 8.73 -5.74 11.01
C TYR A 129 8.24 -7.18 10.82
N CYS A 130 7.47 -7.45 9.77
CA CYS A 130 6.94 -8.78 9.47
C CYS A 130 6.99 -9.08 7.97
N LEU A 131 6.98 -10.37 7.64
CA LEU A 131 6.90 -10.88 6.28
C LEU A 131 5.72 -11.83 6.17
N SER A 132 4.81 -11.53 5.25
CA SER A 132 3.74 -12.45 4.84
C SER A 132 4.19 -13.27 3.64
N LEU A 133 4.11 -14.59 3.75
CA LEU A 133 4.48 -15.54 2.70
C LEU A 133 3.23 -16.25 2.17
N GLU A 134 3.19 -16.55 0.88
CA GLU A 134 2.06 -17.24 0.24
C GLU A 134 2.52 -18.40 -0.65
N ILE A 135 1.66 -19.42 -0.76
CA ILE A 135 1.70 -20.44 -1.82
C ILE A 135 0.37 -20.34 -2.56
N LEU A 136 0.40 -20.13 -3.87
CA LEU A 136 -0.82 -20.01 -4.65
C LEU A 136 -1.46 -21.39 -4.86
N PRO A 137 -2.81 -21.50 -4.86
CA PRO A 137 -3.50 -22.78 -5.07
C PRO A 137 -3.04 -23.54 -6.31
N ASN A 138 -2.68 -22.84 -7.39
CA ASN A 138 -2.27 -23.44 -8.66
C ASN A 138 -0.80 -23.92 -8.68
N GLU A 139 0.02 -23.52 -7.70
CA GLU A 139 1.44 -23.91 -7.63
C GLU A 139 1.65 -25.16 -6.77
N ARG A 140 0.65 -25.55 -5.95
CA ARG A 140 0.71 -26.79 -5.15
C ARG A 140 0.70 -28.07 -5.99
N SER A 141 0.13 -28.05 -7.19
CA SER A 141 -0.02 -29.24 -8.05
C SER A 141 1.22 -29.57 -8.86
N ALA A 142 2.20 -28.67 -8.96
CA ALA A 142 3.43 -28.88 -9.72
C ALA A 142 4.53 -29.59 -8.90
N GLN A 143 4.36 -29.72 -7.58
CA GLN A 143 5.41 -30.22 -6.69
C GLN A 143 5.36 -31.74 -6.44
N THR A 144 4.40 -32.47 -7.02
CA THR A 144 4.18 -33.91 -6.72
C THR A 144 4.79 -34.90 -7.71
N CYS A 145 5.48 -34.45 -8.75
CA CYS A 145 6.13 -35.33 -9.73
C CYS A 145 7.63 -35.06 -9.77
N ASP A 146 8.37 -35.45 -8.73
CA ASP A 146 9.81 -35.79 -8.79
C ASP A 146 10.23 -36.46 -7.48
N SER A 147 9.93 -37.76 -7.38
CA SER A 147 10.62 -38.66 -6.45
C SER A 147 10.74 -40.05 -7.08
N GLU A 148 11.44 -40.13 -8.22
CA GLU A 148 11.99 -41.41 -8.65
C GLU A 148 13.15 -41.77 -7.74
N THR A 149 12.94 -42.82 -6.94
CA THR A 149 13.98 -43.45 -6.11
C THR A 149 14.89 -44.26 -7.05
N PRO A 150 16.23 -44.15 -6.97
CA PRO A 150 17.10 -44.98 -7.81
C PRO A 150 17.01 -46.43 -7.37
N THR A 151 16.62 -47.31 -8.29
CA THR A 151 16.63 -48.77 -8.11
C THR A 151 18.09 -49.23 -7.99
N LEU A 152 18.52 -49.61 -6.78
CA LEU A 152 19.75 -50.36 -6.56
C LEU A 152 19.56 -51.77 -7.13
N ALA A 153 20.11 -52.00 -8.32
CA ALA A 153 20.29 -53.34 -8.85
C ALA A 153 21.39 -54.05 -8.06
N ALA A 154 21.00 -55.03 -7.25
CA ALA A 154 21.92 -56.08 -6.78
C ALA A 154 22.17 -57.03 -7.96
N GLY A 155 23.44 -57.20 -8.33
CA GLY A 155 23.92 -58.22 -9.26
C GLY A 155 25.09 -58.93 -8.62
N ASP A 156 24.99 -60.26 -8.58
CA ASP A 156 25.92 -61.25 -8.01
C ASP A 156 27.37 -61.20 -8.55
#